data_AF-A0A7W9PWQ8-F1
#
_entry.id   AF-A0A7W9PWQ8-F1
#
_cell.length_a   1.000
_cell.length_b   1.000
_cell.length_c   1.000
_cell.angle_alpha   90.00
_cell.angle_beta   90.00
_cell.angle_gamma   90.00
#
_symmetry.space_group_name_H-M   'P 1'
#
loop_
_entity.id
_entity.type
_entity.pdbx_description
1 polymer ?
#
loop_
_entity_poly.entity_id
_entity_poly.type
_entity_poly.pdbx_seq_one_letter_code
_entity_poly.pdbx_strand_id
1 'polypeptide(L)'
;MRETLRGAPLWATRALLPVLCLAVVVGLPLIIWRGPWWFDGKYLPRSDINPAAAALITGFRTAAVQTVAAVGAGIALLYTARTYRLNHRGQVTDRFTKALERLGSEHLYVRIGGVLALEQILHDAPEQAMHAARVLGAFIRDRAPGRASSPVRDRGPYPVVAPLPNRPDEDVQAALTALTRPSSRRYVDQPSRIDLSGLHLQGADLTGADLSGIVCNDADLTDTQLAASTLTNAYLDGVILAGANLTRANLTGARLNKANLTGARLLGADCTGAQFEDANLTRVAAYLRPGGEIVDKANFTRAYLCKANLTLAEFHGAIFDRAYLLEANLSITALYEVDLRTAGGLTLAQVTKALLDERTQLPKPIADDPAIEERIRESVP
;
A
#
# COMPACT_ATOMS: atom_id res chain seq x y z
N MET A 1 7.63 38.10 19.29
CA MET A 1 8.86 38.76 18.79
C MET A 1 9.49 37.95 17.65
N ARG A 2 8.91 37.95 16.44
CA ARG A 2 9.38 37.11 15.32
C ARG A 2 9.15 37.67 13.89
N GLU A 3 8.77 38.94 13.74
CA GLU A 3 8.29 39.48 12.44
C GLU A 3 9.09 40.67 11.88
N THR A 4 9.97 41.30 12.66
CA THR A 4 10.65 42.56 12.30
C THR A 4 11.90 42.41 11.40
N LEU A 5 12.09 41.27 10.72
CA LEU A 5 13.27 40.99 9.89
C LEU A 5 12.93 40.55 8.45
N ARG A 6 11.95 41.21 7.82
CA ARG A 6 11.73 41.18 6.36
C ARG A 6 11.90 42.59 5.77
N GLY A 7 13.15 43.05 5.63
CA GLY A 7 13.43 44.40 5.13
C GLY A 7 14.90 44.79 4.91
N ALA A 8 15.87 43.91 5.19
CA ALA A 8 17.27 44.19 4.89
C ALA A 8 17.54 44.01 3.38
N PRO A 9 18.05 45.02 2.65
CA PRO A 9 18.28 44.90 1.21
C PRO A 9 19.47 44.00 0.91
N LEU A 10 19.42 43.27 -0.21
CA LEU A 10 20.39 42.23 -0.60
C LEU A 10 21.83 42.72 -0.81
N TRP A 11 22.06 44.03 -0.89
CA TRP A 11 23.40 44.62 -0.92
C TRP A 11 24.03 44.73 0.48
N ALA A 12 23.23 44.97 1.53
CA ALA A 12 23.74 45.12 2.90
C ALA A 12 24.28 43.78 3.45
N THR A 13 23.57 42.68 3.19
CA THR A 13 24.04 41.32 3.56
C THR A 13 25.27 40.88 2.76
N ARG A 14 25.41 41.33 1.50
CA ARG A 14 26.62 41.11 0.68
C ARG A 14 27.81 41.94 1.13
N ALA A 15 27.60 43.16 1.65
CA ALA A 15 28.66 44.02 2.16
C ALA A 15 29.17 43.60 3.56
N LEU A 16 28.30 43.02 4.40
CA LEU A 16 28.67 42.55 5.75
C LEU A 16 29.69 41.41 5.74
N LEU A 17 29.60 40.48 4.77
CA LEU A 17 30.48 39.31 4.72
C LEU A 17 31.98 39.65 4.57
N PRO A 18 32.43 40.46 3.57
CA PRO A 18 33.84 40.83 3.45
C PRO A 18 34.34 41.68 4.62
N VAL A 19 33.49 42.52 5.23
CA VAL A 19 33.85 43.29 6.43
C VAL A 19 34.09 42.36 7.62
N LEU A 20 33.24 41.34 7.80
CA LEU A 20 33.43 40.31 8.83
C LEU A 20 34.71 39.50 8.58
N CYS A 21 34.98 39.09 7.34
CA CYS A 21 36.22 38.41 6.97
C CYS A 21 37.46 39.26 7.25
N LEU A 22 37.43 40.56 6.90
CA LEU A 22 38.53 41.49 7.18
C LEU A 22 38.73 41.69 8.70
N ALA A 23 37.64 41.82 9.46
CA ALA A 23 37.69 41.93 10.92
C ALA A 23 38.29 40.68 11.58
N VAL A 24 38.02 39.48 11.05
CA VAL A 24 38.69 38.24 11.50
C VAL A 24 40.17 38.24 11.09
N VAL A 25 40.49 38.51 9.82
CA VAL A 25 41.86 38.46 9.27
C VAL A 25 42.80 39.46 9.97
N VAL A 26 42.32 40.64 10.36
CA VAL A 26 43.11 41.67 11.06
C VAL A 26 43.00 41.55 12.59
N GLY A 27 41.79 41.31 13.11
CA GLY A 27 41.53 41.25 14.55
C GLY A 27 42.12 40.03 15.24
N LEU A 28 42.13 38.86 14.59
CA LEU A 28 42.63 37.62 15.19
C LEU A 28 44.15 37.66 15.44
N PRO A 29 45.00 38.10 14.49
CA PRO A 29 46.42 38.35 14.77
C PRO A 29 46.65 39.37 15.87
N LEU A 30 45.83 40.44 15.96
CA LEU A 30 45.93 41.44 17.03
C LEU A 30 45.59 40.85 18.41
N ILE A 31 44.54 40.04 18.51
CA ILE A 31 44.14 39.35 19.75
C ILE A 31 45.21 38.33 20.17
N ILE A 32 45.77 37.55 19.24
CA ILE A 32 46.87 36.62 19.53
C ILE A 32 48.12 37.39 19.96
N TRP A 33 48.47 38.48 19.29
CA TRP A 33 49.71 39.21 19.56
C TRP A 33 49.64 40.02 20.86
N ARG A 34 48.57 40.78 21.10
CA ARG A 34 48.42 41.71 22.24
C ARG A 34 47.41 41.30 23.33
N GLY A 35 46.48 40.39 23.03
CA GLY A 35 45.44 39.95 23.97
C GLY A 35 45.91 39.57 25.37
N PRO A 36 47.04 38.84 25.57
CA PRO A 36 47.54 38.52 26.91
C PRO A 36 47.73 39.77 27.79
N TRP A 37 48.24 40.88 27.23
CA TRP A 37 48.44 42.14 27.95
C TRP A 37 47.17 43.00 28.08
N TRP A 38 46.08 42.65 27.40
CA TRP A 38 44.76 43.27 27.59
C TRP A 38 43.98 42.61 28.74
N PHE A 39 44.07 41.28 28.88
CA PHE A 39 43.37 40.54 29.93
C PHE A 39 44.21 40.41 31.21
N ASP A 40 45.44 39.91 31.11
CA ASP A 40 46.35 39.65 32.24
C ASP A 40 47.46 40.72 32.40
N GLY A 41 47.25 41.92 31.85
CA GLY A 41 48.22 43.02 31.87
C GLY A 41 48.65 43.53 33.25
N LYS A 42 48.03 43.05 34.34
CA LYS A 42 48.44 43.28 35.74
C LYS A 42 49.49 42.28 36.24
N TYR A 43 49.63 41.13 35.58
CA TYR A 43 50.48 40.01 35.98
C TYR A 43 51.61 39.71 34.98
N LEU A 44 51.58 40.34 33.79
CA LEU A 44 52.59 40.18 32.75
C LEU A 44 53.59 41.36 32.72
N PRO A 45 54.88 41.16 33.07
CA PRO A 45 55.90 42.19 32.94
C PRO A 45 56.12 42.60 31.47
N ARG A 46 56.55 43.84 31.26
CA ARG A 46 56.74 44.43 29.90
C ARG A 46 58.18 44.39 29.39
N SER A 47 59.17 44.21 30.25
CA SER A 47 60.59 44.10 29.90
C SER A 47 61.08 42.66 30.01
N ASP A 48 60.91 42.04 31.18
CA ASP A 48 61.58 40.79 31.55
C ASP A 48 60.57 39.63 31.71
N ILE A 49 60.36 38.87 30.64
CA ILE A 49 59.37 37.79 30.60
C ILE A 49 59.95 36.53 31.29
N ASN A 50 59.68 36.39 32.59
CA ASN A 50 59.91 35.15 33.34
C ASN A 50 59.18 33.95 32.68
N PRO A 51 59.75 32.71 32.68
CA PRO A 51 59.11 31.53 32.10
C PRO A 51 57.66 31.28 32.54
N ALA A 52 57.26 31.64 33.77
CA ALA A 52 55.86 31.55 34.20
C ALA A 52 54.92 32.48 33.38
N ALA A 53 55.35 33.70 33.09
CA ALA A 53 54.62 34.64 32.23
C ALA A 53 54.63 34.18 30.76
N ALA A 54 55.74 33.60 30.29
CA ALA A 54 55.83 33.02 28.94
C ALA A 54 54.85 31.84 28.75
N ALA A 55 54.66 31.00 29.77
CA ALA A 55 53.68 29.93 29.77
C ALA A 55 52.24 30.46 29.65
N LEU A 56 51.86 31.49 30.44
CA LEU A 56 50.54 32.13 30.37
C LEU A 56 50.27 32.77 29.00
N ILE A 57 51.24 33.54 28.47
CA ILE A 57 51.15 34.15 27.13
C ILE A 57 50.95 33.07 26.05
N THR A 58 51.68 31.95 26.15
CA THR A 58 51.57 30.85 25.19
C THR A 58 50.24 30.11 25.31
N GLY A 59 49.77 29.83 26.53
CA GLY A 59 48.49 29.19 26.81
C GLY A 59 47.29 30.00 26.33
N PHE A 60 47.29 31.32 26.54
CA PHE A 60 46.26 32.21 25.99
C PHE A 60 46.24 32.15 24.44
N ARG A 61 47.42 32.18 23.81
CA ARG A 61 47.55 32.14 22.34
C ARG A 61 47.09 30.81 21.75
N THR A 62 47.46 29.68 22.35
CA THR A 62 47.00 28.36 21.88
C THR A 62 45.51 28.18 22.12
N ALA A 63 44.97 28.59 23.27
CA ALA A 63 43.54 28.57 23.54
C ALA A 63 42.75 29.42 22.53
N ALA A 64 43.19 30.64 22.23
CA ALA A 64 42.54 31.50 21.25
C ALA A 64 42.51 30.88 19.83
N VAL A 65 43.64 30.30 19.39
CA VAL A 65 43.72 29.58 18.10
C VAL A 65 42.81 28.35 18.09
N GLN A 66 42.83 27.54 19.16
CA GLN A 66 42.00 26.35 19.29
C GLN A 66 40.50 26.69 19.31
N THR A 67 40.08 27.74 20.01
CA THR A 67 38.69 28.20 20.03
C THR A 67 38.22 28.62 18.64
N VAL A 68 39.02 29.38 17.88
CA VAL A 68 38.64 29.80 16.52
C VAL A 68 38.65 28.61 15.56
N ALA A 69 39.60 27.69 15.68
CA ALA A 69 39.62 26.45 14.89
C ALA A 69 38.37 25.59 15.17
N ALA A 70 37.95 25.46 16.43
CA ALA A 70 36.74 24.74 16.82
C ALA A 70 35.46 25.40 16.30
N VAL A 71 35.36 26.74 16.38
CA VAL A 71 34.23 27.50 15.81
C VAL A 71 34.19 27.36 14.28
N GLY A 72 35.32 27.48 13.61
CA GLY A 72 35.44 27.28 12.16
C GLY A 72 35.03 25.87 11.72
N ALA A 73 35.52 24.84 12.42
CA ALA A 73 35.13 23.45 12.20
C ALA A 73 33.63 23.22 12.45
N GLY A 74 33.07 23.80 13.52
CA GLY A 74 31.63 23.74 13.81
C GLY A 74 30.77 24.38 12.71
N ILE A 75 31.17 25.55 12.20
CA ILE A 75 30.51 26.21 11.07
C ILE A 75 30.62 25.38 9.79
N ALA A 76 31.79 24.82 9.50
CA ALA A 76 32.00 23.95 8.34
C ALA A 76 31.15 22.67 8.41
N LEU A 77 31.07 22.01 9.57
CA LEU A 77 30.20 20.85 9.81
C LEU A 77 28.73 21.21 9.66
N LEU A 78 28.28 22.36 10.19
CA LEU A 78 26.90 22.84 10.03
C LEU A 78 26.56 23.18 8.58
N TYR A 79 27.50 23.73 7.81
CA TYR A 79 27.34 23.98 6.38
C TYR A 79 27.23 22.66 5.61
N THR A 80 28.18 21.75 5.77
CA THR A 80 28.17 20.43 5.12
C THR A 80 26.91 19.63 5.47
N ALA A 81 26.48 19.64 6.73
CA ALA A 81 25.25 18.98 7.18
C ALA A 81 23.94 19.67 6.70
N ARG A 82 24.00 20.89 6.18
CA ARG A 82 22.89 21.54 5.45
C ARG A 82 22.94 21.19 3.97
N THR A 83 24.10 21.37 3.34
CA THR A 83 24.32 21.09 1.91
C THR A 83 24.05 19.63 1.55
N TYR A 84 24.45 18.67 2.39
CA TYR A 84 24.12 17.26 2.21
C TYR A 84 22.61 16.99 2.17
N ARG A 85 21.85 17.58 3.11
CA ARG A 85 20.38 17.45 3.16
C ARG A 85 19.68 18.14 1.99
N LEU A 86 20.22 19.25 1.49
CA LEU A 86 19.70 19.93 0.29
C LEU A 86 19.94 19.09 -0.97
N ASN A 87 21.18 18.60 -1.17
CA ASN A 87 21.54 17.79 -2.34
C ASN A 87 20.75 16.48 -2.39
N HIS A 88 20.55 15.81 -1.25
CA HIS A 88 19.78 14.57 -1.18
C HIS A 88 18.32 14.77 -1.59
N ARG A 89 17.66 15.85 -1.12
CA ARG A 89 16.30 16.20 -1.56
C ARG A 89 16.24 16.56 -3.04
N GLY A 90 17.20 17.32 -3.56
CA GLY A 90 17.27 17.67 -4.98
C GLY A 90 17.36 16.46 -5.91
N GLN A 91 18.11 15.42 -5.52
CA GLN A 91 18.22 14.17 -6.29
C GLN A 91 16.91 13.38 -6.37
N VAL A 92 16.11 13.37 -5.30
CA VAL A 92 14.79 12.71 -5.33
C VAL A 92 13.83 13.47 -6.25
N THR A 93 13.82 14.80 -6.20
CA THR A 93 13.00 15.63 -7.10
C THR A 93 13.39 15.45 -8.57
N ASP A 94 14.69 15.43 -8.89
CA ASP A 94 15.19 15.19 -10.25
C ASP A 94 14.75 13.82 -10.80
N ARG A 95 14.86 12.75 -10.00
CA ARG A 95 14.35 11.42 -10.37
C ARG A 95 12.83 11.42 -10.58
N PHE A 96 12.08 12.11 -9.73
CA PHE A 96 10.61 12.19 -9.81
C PHE A 96 10.14 12.91 -11.08
N THR A 97 10.74 14.06 -11.42
CA THR A 97 10.45 14.78 -12.66
C THR A 97 10.75 13.93 -13.88
N LYS A 98 11.92 13.26 -13.93
CA LYS A 98 12.28 12.35 -15.03
C LYS A 98 11.38 11.13 -15.13
N ALA A 99 10.80 10.67 -14.03
CA ALA A 99 9.80 9.59 -14.05
C ALA A 99 8.47 10.08 -14.65
N LEU A 100 8.02 11.29 -14.31
CA LEU A 100 6.82 11.92 -14.90
C LEU A 100 6.97 12.15 -16.41
N GLU A 101 8.11 12.71 -16.86
CA GLU A 101 8.43 12.91 -18.28
C GLU A 101 8.35 11.60 -19.08
N ARG A 102 8.80 10.48 -18.46
CA ARG A 102 8.75 9.15 -19.07
C ARG A 102 7.34 8.57 -19.14
N LEU A 103 6.50 8.77 -18.13
CA LEU A 103 5.10 8.30 -18.15
C LEU A 103 4.28 8.95 -19.27
N GLY A 104 4.59 10.20 -19.65
CA GLY A 104 3.95 10.90 -20.77
C GLY A 104 4.42 10.48 -22.17
N SER A 105 5.31 9.49 -22.30
CA SER A 105 5.86 9.07 -23.59
C SER A 105 4.89 8.16 -24.37
N GLU A 106 4.77 8.34 -25.68
CA GLU A 106 4.03 7.43 -26.57
C GLU A 106 4.66 6.02 -26.61
N HIS A 107 5.96 5.90 -26.31
CA HIS A 107 6.68 4.63 -26.33
C HIS A 107 6.50 3.83 -25.04
N LEU A 108 5.91 2.64 -25.14
CA LEU A 108 5.60 1.74 -24.02
C LEU A 108 6.80 1.45 -23.10
N TYR A 109 7.96 1.13 -23.67
CA TYR A 109 9.18 0.84 -22.89
C TYR A 109 9.68 2.06 -22.08
N VAL A 110 9.42 3.27 -22.57
CA VAL A 110 9.76 4.51 -21.85
C VAL A 110 8.81 4.70 -20.67
N ARG A 111 7.49 4.46 -20.86
CA ARG A 111 6.50 4.53 -19.77
C ARG A 111 6.79 3.51 -18.67
N ILE A 112 7.11 2.26 -19.02
CA ILE A 112 7.55 1.23 -18.06
C ILE A 112 8.83 1.71 -17.32
N GLY A 113 9.78 2.32 -18.02
CA GLY A 113 10.95 2.98 -17.43
C GLY A 113 10.66 4.24 -16.59
N GLY A 114 9.43 4.77 -16.63
CA GLY A 114 8.89 5.78 -15.73
C GLY A 114 8.22 5.15 -14.50
N VAL A 115 7.40 4.12 -14.70
CA VAL A 115 6.78 3.31 -13.63
C VAL A 115 7.83 2.76 -12.67
N LEU A 116 8.87 2.10 -13.19
CA LEU A 116 9.96 1.53 -12.38
C LEU A 116 10.76 2.60 -11.62
N ALA A 117 10.87 3.81 -12.19
CA ALA A 117 11.50 4.94 -11.50
C ALA A 117 10.63 5.49 -10.36
N LEU A 118 9.30 5.45 -10.48
CA LEU A 118 8.39 5.72 -9.36
C LEU A 118 8.39 4.59 -8.32
N GLU A 119 8.45 3.32 -8.72
CA GLU A 119 8.59 2.17 -7.80
C GLU A 119 9.85 2.32 -6.93
N GLN A 120 10.98 2.71 -7.53
CA GLN A 120 12.20 3.01 -6.77
C GLN A 120 11.99 4.19 -5.80
N ILE A 121 11.20 5.21 -6.15
CA ILE A 121 10.91 6.34 -5.24
C ILE A 121 9.99 5.95 -4.09
N LEU A 122 9.07 4.98 -4.28
CA LEU A 122 8.26 4.41 -3.19
C LEU A 122 9.13 3.80 -2.09
N HIS A 123 10.26 3.20 -2.48
CA HIS A 123 11.21 2.55 -1.58
C HIS A 123 12.27 3.51 -1.02
N ASP A 124 12.98 4.23 -1.90
CA ASP A 124 14.16 5.03 -1.53
C ASP A 124 13.80 6.34 -0.81
N ALA A 125 12.56 6.84 -0.95
CA ALA A 125 12.15 8.15 -0.46
C ALA A 125 10.77 8.15 0.22
N PRO A 126 10.63 7.66 1.47
CA PRO A 126 9.34 7.59 2.16
C PRO A 126 8.66 8.95 2.37
N GLU A 127 9.39 10.08 2.43
CA GLU A 127 8.81 11.44 2.41
C GLU A 127 8.01 11.72 1.12
N GLN A 128 8.27 10.99 0.03
CA GLN A 128 7.69 11.18 -1.31
C GLN A 128 6.87 9.98 -1.81
N ALA A 129 6.90 8.83 -1.11
CA ALA A 129 6.20 7.61 -1.52
C ALA A 129 4.70 7.84 -1.78
N MET A 130 4.02 8.60 -0.91
CA MET A 130 2.59 8.96 -1.10
C MET A 130 2.34 9.77 -2.39
N HIS A 131 3.32 10.57 -2.86
CA HIS A 131 3.20 11.30 -4.13
C HIS A 131 3.42 10.38 -5.34
N ALA A 132 4.43 9.50 -5.29
CA ALA A 132 4.65 8.50 -6.33
C ALA A 132 3.47 7.51 -6.45
N ALA A 133 2.90 7.07 -5.32
CA ALA A 133 1.73 6.20 -5.29
C ALA A 133 0.48 6.85 -5.91
N ARG A 134 0.26 8.14 -5.65
CA ARG A 134 -0.83 8.92 -6.28
C ARG A 134 -0.63 9.09 -7.78
N VAL A 135 0.60 9.30 -8.24
CA VAL A 135 0.91 9.38 -9.69
C VAL A 135 0.68 8.04 -10.38
N LEU A 136 1.14 6.93 -9.79
CA LEU A 136 0.86 5.58 -10.33
C LEU A 136 -0.64 5.27 -10.35
N GLY A 137 -1.38 5.60 -9.28
CA GLY A 137 -2.84 5.46 -9.23
C GLY A 137 -3.54 6.29 -10.31
N ALA A 138 -3.14 7.55 -10.51
CA ALA A 138 -3.67 8.40 -11.57
C ALA A 138 -3.34 7.86 -12.97
N PHE A 139 -2.12 7.37 -13.19
CA PHE A 139 -1.70 6.74 -14.43
C PHE A 139 -2.53 5.48 -14.75
N ILE A 140 -2.79 4.63 -13.76
CA ILE A 140 -3.67 3.47 -13.92
C ILE A 140 -5.09 3.91 -14.30
N ARG A 141 -5.66 4.95 -13.67
CA ARG A 141 -7.01 5.46 -14.00
C ARG A 141 -7.13 6.17 -15.34
N ASP A 142 -6.03 6.71 -15.87
CA ASP A 142 -5.96 7.34 -17.20
C ASP A 142 -5.80 6.30 -18.32
N ARG A 143 -5.04 5.24 -18.06
CA ARG A 143 -4.64 4.23 -19.05
C ARG A 143 -5.53 2.99 -19.08
N ALA A 144 -6.13 2.58 -17.97
CA ALA A 144 -7.03 1.44 -17.92
C ALA A 144 -8.44 1.82 -18.42
N PRO A 145 -9.09 1.02 -19.28
CA PRO A 145 -10.46 1.27 -19.70
C PRO A 145 -11.44 1.17 -18.52
N GLY A 146 -12.57 1.89 -18.60
CA GLY A 146 -13.66 1.78 -17.62
C GLY A 146 -14.62 0.63 -17.97
N ARG A 147 -15.16 -0.05 -16.94
CA ARG A 147 -16.08 -1.20 -17.07
C ARG A 147 -17.32 -0.87 -17.91
N ALA A 148 -17.92 0.32 -17.74
CA ALA A 148 -18.94 0.85 -18.65
C ALA A 148 -19.23 2.35 -18.43
N SER A 149 -19.36 3.12 -19.52
CA SER A 149 -20.10 4.39 -19.54
C SER A 149 -20.63 4.74 -20.95
N SER A 150 -21.45 3.81 -21.50
CA SER A 150 -22.16 3.91 -22.79
C SER A 150 -21.26 3.89 -24.05
N PRO A 151 -21.82 3.62 -25.25
CA PRO A 151 -21.17 4.07 -26.48
C PRO A 151 -21.03 5.60 -26.44
N VAL A 152 -19.82 6.09 -26.65
CA VAL A 152 -19.55 7.53 -26.83
C VAL A 152 -20.43 8.03 -27.98
N ARG A 153 -21.15 9.15 -27.75
CA ARG A 153 -22.16 9.75 -28.64
C ARG A 153 -21.89 9.51 -30.12
N ASP A 154 -22.63 8.56 -30.70
CA ASP A 154 -22.46 8.20 -32.09
C ASP A 154 -22.84 9.36 -33.03
N ARG A 155 -22.04 9.56 -34.06
CA ARG A 155 -22.33 10.41 -35.23
C ARG A 155 -22.16 9.62 -36.55
N GLY A 156 -21.97 8.31 -36.48
CA GLY A 156 -22.25 7.35 -37.54
C GLY A 156 -23.54 6.58 -37.28
N PRO A 157 -23.82 5.53 -38.09
CA PRO A 157 -25.00 4.68 -37.91
C PRO A 157 -24.74 3.42 -37.06
N TYR A 158 -23.48 3.14 -36.70
CA TYR A 158 -23.06 1.92 -36.00
C TYR A 158 -21.85 2.22 -35.09
N PRO A 159 -22.00 2.18 -33.75
CA PRO A 159 -20.88 2.39 -32.85
C PRO A 159 -20.11 1.07 -32.71
N VAL A 160 -19.03 0.91 -33.47
CA VAL A 160 -18.09 -0.21 -33.29
C VAL A 160 -17.29 0.02 -32.01
N VAL A 161 -17.90 -0.32 -30.87
CA VAL A 161 -17.20 -0.40 -29.59
C VAL A 161 -16.16 -1.51 -29.72
N ALA A 162 -14.89 -1.13 -29.71
CA ALA A 162 -13.79 -2.09 -29.70
C ALA A 162 -13.94 -3.00 -28.46
N PRO A 163 -13.76 -4.34 -28.59
CA PRO A 163 -13.89 -5.24 -27.46
C PRO A 163 -12.87 -4.87 -26.38
N LEU A 164 -13.32 -4.89 -25.12
CA LEU A 164 -12.44 -4.66 -23.97
C LEU A 164 -11.34 -5.75 -23.93
N PRO A 165 -10.11 -5.42 -23.51
CA PRO A 165 -9.01 -6.37 -23.54
C PRO A 165 -9.11 -7.36 -22.37
N ASN A 166 -8.79 -8.64 -22.64
CA ASN A 166 -8.85 -9.71 -21.64
C ASN A 166 -7.67 -9.68 -20.63
N ARG A 167 -6.79 -8.67 -20.72
CA ARG A 167 -5.67 -8.38 -19.81
C ARG A 167 -5.37 -6.88 -19.83
N PRO A 168 -4.79 -6.26 -18.78
CA PRO A 168 -4.37 -4.87 -18.85
C PRO A 168 -3.23 -4.64 -19.86
N ASP A 169 -3.06 -3.39 -20.30
CA ASP A 169 -1.83 -2.97 -21.00
C ASP A 169 -0.59 -3.20 -20.11
N GLU A 170 0.57 -3.45 -20.71
CA GLU A 170 1.79 -3.82 -19.98
C GLU A 170 2.31 -2.70 -19.05
N ASP A 171 2.01 -1.43 -19.37
CA ASP A 171 2.30 -0.28 -18.50
C ASP A 171 1.33 -0.17 -17.31
N VAL A 172 0.04 -0.46 -17.53
CA VAL A 172 -0.98 -0.56 -16.46
C VAL A 172 -0.64 -1.72 -15.52
N GLN A 173 -0.30 -2.89 -16.05
CA GLN A 173 0.12 -4.05 -15.26
C GLN A 173 1.39 -3.75 -14.45
N ALA A 174 2.41 -3.12 -15.06
CA ALA A 174 3.60 -2.69 -14.33
C ALA A 174 3.26 -1.69 -13.21
N ALA A 175 2.38 -0.72 -13.48
CA ALA A 175 1.98 0.30 -12.50
C ALA A 175 1.18 -0.31 -11.34
N LEU A 176 0.28 -1.27 -11.61
CA LEU A 176 -0.41 -2.07 -10.61
C LEU A 176 0.60 -2.80 -9.73
N THR A 177 1.46 -3.63 -10.32
CA THR A 177 2.47 -4.40 -9.58
C THR A 177 3.38 -3.51 -8.73
N ALA A 178 3.84 -2.36 -9.25
CA ALA A 178 4.66 -1.40 -8.49
C ALA A 178 3.92 -0.79 -7.28
N LEU A 179 2.64 -0.46 -7.46
CA LEU A 179 1.79 0.18 -6.45
C LEU A 179 1.31 -0.79 -5.36
N THR A 180 1.08 -2.06 -5.72
CA THR A 180 0.53 -3.11 -4.86
C THR A 180 1.58 -4.10 -4.35
N ARG A 181 2.88 -3.92 -4.64
CA ARG A 181 3.94 -4.73 -4.04
C ARG A 181 3.98 -4.51 -2.50
N PRO A 182 4.07 -5.55 -1.67
CA PRO A 182 4.10 -5.40 -0.20
C PRO A 182 5.21 -4.46 0.32
N SER A 183 6.37 -4.41 -0.33
CA SER A 183 7.45 -3.47 0.01
C SER A 183 7.08 -2.00 -0.25
N SER A 184 6.29 -1.73 -1.29
CA SER A 184 5.79 -0.40 -1.63
C SER A 184 4.69 0.04 -0.65
N ARG A 185 3.74 -0.86 -0.38
CA ARG A 185 2.57 -0.58 0.48
C ARG A 185 2.97 -0.21 1.91
N ARG A 186 4.07 -0.74 2.44
CA ARG A 186 4.67 -0.40 3.75
C ARG A 186 4.85 1.10 4.01
N TYR A 187 4.98 1.92 2.96
CA TYR A 187 5.18 3.38 3.06
C TYR A 187 3.97 4.20 2.61
N VAL A 188 2.86 3.54 2.24
CA VAL A 188 1.64 4.16 1.69
C VAL A 188 0.47 3.93 2.65
N ASP A 189 0.64 4.43 3.88
CA ASP A 189 -0.20 4.09 5.02
C ASP A 189 -1.40 5.05 5.19
N GLN A 190 -2.38 4.89 4.29
CA GLN A 190 -3.82 5.15 4.51
C GLN A 190 -4.46 6.56 4.43
N PRO A 191 -3.83 7.76 4.37
CA PRO A 191 -4.57 9.04 4.23
C PRO A 191 -5.19 9.24 2.83
N SER A 192 -5.02 8.29 1.93
CA SER A 192 -5.67 8.18 0.62
C SER A 192 -5.62 6.72 0.22
N ARG A 193 -6.77 6.04 0.19
CA ARG A 193 -6.85 4.67 -0.33
C ARG A 193 -6.57 4.69 -1.83
N ILE A 194 -5.89 3.65 -2.33
CA ILE A 194 -5.75 3.43 -3.77
C ILE A 194 -7.16 3.13 -4.30
N ASP A 195 -7.59 3.87 -5.33
CA ASP A 195 -8.93 3.78 -5.90
C ASP A 195 -8.84 3.34 -7.37
N LEU A 196 -9.26 2.11 -7.62
CA LEU A 196 -9.40 1.45 -8.92
C LEU A 196 -10.88 1.21 -9.28
N SER A 197 -11.81 1.89 -8.59
CA SER A 197 -13.25 1.67 -8.74
C SER A 197 -13.73 1.94 -10.18
N GLY A 198 -14.53 1.02 -10.71
CA GLY A 198 -15.09 1.08 -12.07
C GLY A 198 -14.10 0.81 -13.21
N LEU A 199 -12.84 0.45 -12.93
CA LEU A 199 -11.88 0.07 -13.98
C LEU A 199 -12.11 -1.35 -14.49
N HIS A 200 -11.78 -1.59 -15.76
CA HIS A 200 -11.72 -2.91 -16.38
C HIS A 200 -10.29 -3.43 -16.32
N LEU A 201 -10.06 -4.39 -15.42
CA LEU A 201 -8.77 -4.99 -15.07
C LEU A 201 -8.83 -6.52 -15.14
N GLN A 202 -9.70 -7.07 -16.01
CA GLN A 202 -9.77 -8.50 -16.31
C GLN A 202 -8.37 -9.06 -16.58
N GLY A 203 -8.08 -10.27 -16.09
CA GLY A 203 -6.84 -11.00 -16.37
C GLY A 203 -5.55 -10.38 -15.79
N ALA A 204 -5.64 -9.34 -14.96
CA ALA A 204 -4.48 -8.78 -14.27
C ALA A 204 -3.79 -9.79 -13.34
N ASP A 205 -2.46 -9.74 -13.29
CA ASP A 205 -1.67 -10.47 -12.30
C ASP A 205 -1.41 -9.60 -11.06
N LEU A 206 -1.98 -10.04 -9.95
CA LEU A 206 -1.90 -9.46 -8.62
C LEU A 206 -1.50 -10.56 -7.61
N THR A 207 -0.80 -11.60 -8.06
CA THR A 207 -0.32 -12.71 -7.24
C THR A 207 0.62 -12.18 -6.15
N GLY A 208 0.32 -12.46 -4.88
CA GLY A 208 1.07 -11.95 -3.73
C GLY A 208 0.98 -10.44 -3.51
N ALA A 209 0.06 -9.73 -4.19
CA ALA A 209 -0.11 -8.29 -4.03
C ALA A 209 -0.68 -7.93 -2.64
N ASP A 210 -0.24 -6.81 -2.08
CA ASP A 210 -0.89 -6.16 -0.95
C ASP A 210 -1.86 -5.09 -1.45
N LEU A 211 -3.13 -5.42 -1.33
CA LEU A 211 -4.33 -4.67 -1.70
C LEU A 211 -5.09 -4.25 -0.43
N SER A 212 -4.45 -4.26 0.75
CA SER A 212 -5.08 -3.94 2.03
C SER A 212 -5.71 -2.55 2.00
N GLY A 213 -7.01 -2.49 2.30
CA GLY A 213 -7.78 -1.23 2.28
C GLY A 213 -7.93 -0.57 0.90
N ILE A 214 -7.69 -1.27 -0.21
CA ILE A 214 -7.95 -0.75 -1.56
C ILE A 214 -9.44 -0.47 -1.78
N VAL A 215 -9.79 0.41 -2.71
CA VAL A 215 -11.15 0.61 -3.20
C VAL A 215 -11.21 0.19 -4.67
N CYS A 216 -11.90 -0.90 -4.95
CA CYS A 216 -12.13 -1.48 -6.27
C CYS A 216 -13.64 -1.70 -6.48
N ASN A 217 -14.48 -0.82 -5.91
CA ASN A 217 -15.93 -0.92 -6.03
C ASN A 217 -16.33 -0.86 -7.51
N ASP A 218 -17.27 -1.71 -7.91
CA ASP A 218 -17.70 -1.87 -9.29
C ASP A 218 -16.57 -2.11 -10.32
N ALA A 219 -15.35 -2.49 -9.93
CA ALA A 219 -14.31 -2.85 -10.90
C ALA A 219 -14.61 -4.20 -11.58
N ASP A 220 -14.01 -4.44 -12.75
CA ASP A 220 -13.95 -5.77 -13.36
C ASP A 220 -12.57 -6.39 -13.10
N LEU A 221 -12.56 -7.48 -12.32
CA LEU A 221 -11.40 -8.31 -11.99
C LEU A 221 -11.67 -9.78 -12.41
N THR A 222 -12.45 -9.99 -13.47
CA THR A 222 -12.67 -11.31 -14.09
C THR A 222 -11.33 -11.98 -14.43
N ASP A 223 -11.21 -13.30 -14.23
CA ASP A 223 -10.02 -14.13 -14.51
C ASP A 223 -8.70 -13.68 -13.81
N THR A 224 -8.74 -12.69 -12.90
CA THR A 224 -7.54 -12.13 -12.26
C THR A 224 -6.81 -13.15 -11.39
N GLN A 225 -5.49 -13.04 -11.34
CA GLN A 225 -4.66 -13.85 -10.46
C GLN A 225 -4.42 -13.09 -9.17
N LEU A 226 -5.09 -13.52 -8.10
CA LEU A 226 -5.05 -12.91 -6.76
C LEU A 226 -4.53 -13.92 -5.71
N ALA A 227 -3.83 -14.96 -6.15
CA ALA A 227 -3.38 -16.03 -5.27
C ALA A 227 -2.35 -15.50 -4.26
N ALA A 228 -2.49 -15.88 -3.00
CA ALA A 228 -1.72 -15.36 -1.86
C ALA A 228 -1.72 -13.82 -1.71
N SER A 229 -2.67 -13.10 -2.32
CA SER A 229 -2.81 -11.64 -2.14
C SER A 229 -3.42 -11.28 -0.77
N THR A 230 -3.14 -10.05 -0.30
CA THR A 230 -3.74 -9.48 0.91
C THR A 230 -4.79 -8.45 0.54
N LEU A 231 -6.07 -8.76 0.73
CA LEU A 231 -7.25 -7.92 0.48
C LEU A 231 -7.92 -7.46 1.79
N THR A 232 -7.18 -7.47 2.90
CA THR A 232 -7.67 -7.13 4.24
C THR A 232 -8.37 -5.76 4.27
N ASN A 233 -9.61 -5.72 4.74
CA ASN A 233 -10.48 -4.53 4.75
C ASN A 233 -10.63 -3.82 3.38
N ALA A 234 -10.46 -4.53 2.26
CA ALA A 234 -10.69 -3.99 0.92
C ALA A 234 -12.18 -3.69 0.66
N TYR A 235 -12.44 -2.71 -0.19
CA TYR A 235 -13.77 -2.30 -0.65
C TYR A 235 -13.94 -2.82 -2.07
N LEU A 236 -14.85 -3.79 -2.22
CA LEU A 236 -15.09 -4.62 -3.39
C LEU A 236 -16.61 -4.75 -3.63
N ASP A 237 -17.40 -3.77 -3.15
CA ASP A 237 -18.84 -3.78 -3.34
C ASP A 237 -19.14 -3.70 -4.85
N GLY A 238 -19.99 -4.59 -5.39
CA GLY A 238 -20.33 -4.65 -6.82
C GLY A 238 -19.23 -5.12 -7.79
N VAL A 239 -18.07 -5.55 -7.29
CA VAL A 239 -16.94 -6.01 -8.12
C VAL A 239 -17.28 -7.28 -8.90
N ILE A 240 -16.70 -7.46 -10.09
CA ILE A 240 -16.67 -8.77 -10.76
C ILE A 240 -15.35 -9.47 -10.44
N LEU A 241 -15.42 -10.68 -9.92
CA LEU A 241 -14.32 -11.61 -9.63
C LEU A 241 -14.62 -12.98 -10.25
N ALA A 242 -15.37 -13.02 -11.36
CA ALA A 242 -15.74 -14.25 -12.03
C ALA A 242 -14.48 -14.97 -12.53
N GLY A 243 -14.37 -16.28 -12.29
CA GLY A 243 -13.16 -17.06 -12.60
C GLY A 243 -11.88 -16.70 -11.83
N ALA A 244 -11.91 -15.66 -10.97
CA ALA A 244 -10.72 -15.13 -10.32
C ALA A 244 -10.08 -16.15 -9.36
N ASN A 245 -8.74 -16.17 -9.36
CA ASN A 245 -7.95 -17.10 -8.56
C ASN A 245 -7.55 -16.45 -7.22
N LEU A 246 -8.39 -16.62 -6.21
CA LEU A 246 -8.20 -16.13 -4.83
C LEU A 246 -7.59 -17.21 -3.91
N THR A 247 -6.89 -18.21 -4.47
CA THR A 247 -6.27 -19.32 -3.71
C THR A 247 -5.30 -18.77 -2.65
N ARG A 248 -5.54 -19.10 -1.37
CA ARG A 248 -4.82 -18.58 -0.19
C ARG A 248 -4.80 -17.05 -0.05
N ALA A 249 -5.75 -16.32 -0.66
CA ALA A 249 -5.88 -14.88 -0.47
C ALA A 249 -6.44 -14.55 0.94
N ASN A 250 -5.97 -13.46 1.54
CA ASN A 250 -6.50 -12.95 2.81
C ASN A 250 -7.55 -11.86 2.54
N LEU A 251 -8.82 -12.20 2.68
CA LEU A 251 -10.00 -11.35 2.51
C LEU A 251 -10.57 -10.87 3.86
N THR A 252 -9.79 -10.90 4.95
CA THR A 252 -10.27 -10.57 6.30
C THR A 252 -10.92 -9.19 6.36
N GLY A 253 -12.19 -9.13 6.77
CA GLY A 253 -12.97 -7.88 6.84
C GLY A 253 -13.27 -7.20 5.50
N ALA A 254 -12.98 -7.84 4.35
CA ALA A 254 -13.26 -7.28 3.03
C ALA A 254 -14.77 -7.16 2.77
N ARG A 255 -15.16 -6.14 2.00
CA ARG A 255 -16.55 -5.87 1.64
C ARG A 255 -16.83 -6.27 0.19
N LEU A 256 -17.45 -7.44 -0.01
CA LEU A 256 -17.80 -8.04 -1.29
C LEU A 256 -19.32 -8.08 -1.50
N ASN A 257 -20.06 -7.12 -0.93
CA ASN A 257 -21.51 -7.07 -1.07
C ASN A 257 -21.87 -6.87 -2.56
N LYS A 258 -22.82 -7.66 -3.08
CA LYS A 258 -23.22 -7.68 -4.50
C LYS A 258 -22.09 -8.03 -5.48
N ALA A 259 -20.96 -8.54 -4.99
CA ALA A 259 -19.86 -8.99 -5.85
C ALA A 259 -20.24 -10.25 -6.62
N ASN A 260 -19.70 -10.40 -7.82
CA ASN A 260 -19.86 -11.59 -8.65
C ASN A 260 -18.59 -12.46 -8.60
N LEU A 261 -18.56 -13.47 -7.73
CA LEU A 261 -17.48 -14.45 -7.60
C LEU A 261 -17.78 -15.75 -8.38
N THR A 262 -18.61 -15.73 -9.44
CA THR A 262 -19.00 -16.95 -10.16
C THR A 262 -17.78 -17.72 -10.67
N GLY A 263 -17.63 -18.98 -10.25
CA GLY A 263 -16.48 -19.81 -10.64
C GLY A 263 -15.13 -19.42 -9.99
N ALA A 264 -15.11 -18.49 -9.04
CA ALA A 264 -13.88 -18.08 -8.37
C ALA A 264 -13.30 -19.19 -7.48
N ARG A 265 -11.98 -19.20 -7.31
CA ARG A 265 -11.25 -20.21 -6.52
C ARG A 265 -10.86 -19.66 -5.16
N LEU A 266 -11.41 -20.20 -4.08
CA LEU A 266 -11.20 -19.77 -2.68
C LEU A 266 -10.47 -20.81 -1.82
N LEU A 267 -9.83 -21.83 -2.42
CA LEU A 267 -9.03 -22.83 -1.70
C LEU A 267 -8.03 -22.16 -0.74
N GLY A 268 -8.12 -22.45 0.56
CA GLY A 268 -7.27 -21.85 1.60
C GLY A 268 -7.45 -20.35 1.84
N ALA A 269 -8.45 -19.69 1.26
CA ALA A 269 -8.66 -18.25 1.43
C ALA A 269 -9.23 -17.91 2.81
N ASP A 270 -8.73 -16.85 3.44
CA ASP A 270 -9.23 -16.38 4.74
C ASP A 270 -10.24 -15.25 4.55
N CYS A 271 -11.52 -15.57 4.62
CA CYS A 271 -12.66 -14.66 4.52
C CYS A 271 -13.19 -14.26 5.91
N THR A 272 -12.37 -14.32 6.97
CA THR A 272 -12.80 -14.00 8.34
C THR A 272 -13.46 -12.63 8.44
N GLY A 273 -14.71 -12.59 8.89
CA GLY A 273 -15.48 -11.34 9.03
C GLY A 273 -15.81 -10.62 7.71
N ALA A 274 -15.55 -11.22 6.55
CA ALA A 274 -15.85 -10.63 5.25
C ALA A 274 -17.37 -10.51 5.01
N GLN A 275 -17.78 -9.52 4.23
CA GLN A 275 -19.18 -9.25 3.91
C GLN A 275 -19.49 -9.66 2.47
N PHE A 276 -20.52 -10.47 2.28
CA PHE A 276 -20.98 -11.03 1.01
C PHE A 276 -22.50 -10.85 0.84
N GLU A 277 -23.09 -9.77 1.39
CA GLU A 277 -24.53 -9.55 1.29
C GLU A 277 -24.97 -9.38 -0.17
N ASP A 278 -26.02 -10.09 -0.58
CA ASP A 278 -26.49 -10.20 -1.98
C ASP A 278 -25.40 -10.69 -2.99
N ALA A 279 -24.27 -11.24 -2.52
CA ALA A 279 -23.17 -11.65 -3.41
C ALA A 279 -23.45 -12.97 -4.15
N ASN A 280 -22.88 -13.12 -5.35
CA ASN A 280 -23.03 -14.32 -6.16
C ASN A 280 -21.75 -15.19 -6.11
N LEU A 281 -21.82 -16.30 -5.38
CA LEU A 281 -20.78 -17.31 -5.23
C LEU A 281 -21.10 -18.59 -6.03
N THR A 282 -21.91 -18.51 -7.09
CA THR A 282 -22.29 -19.67 -7.90
C THR A 282 -21.06 -20.40 -8.46
N ARG A 283 -20.98 -21.73 -8.26
CA ARG A 283 -19.82 -22.56 -8.66
C ARG A 283 -18.46 -22.11 -8.10
N VAL A 284 -18.43 -21.41 -6.96
CA VAL A 284 -17.17 -21.12 -6.25
C VAL A 284 -16.52 -22.44 -5.81
N ALA A 285 -15.22 -22.60 -6.11
CA ALA A 285 -14.42 -23.73 -5.69
C ALA A 285 -13.56 -23.34 -4.48
N ALA A 286 -14.04 -23.65 -3.28
CA ALA A 286 -13.27 -23.48 -2.02
C ALA A 286 -12.43 -24.72 -1.65
N TYR A 287 -12.33 -25.67 -2.59
CA TYR A 287 -11.80 -27.03 -2.40
C TYR A 287 -11.01 -27.50 -3.63
N LEU A 288 -10.16 -28.51 -3.45
CA LEU A 288 -9.52 -29.27 -4.53
C LEU A 288 -9.08 -30.64 -3.99
N ARG A 289 -9.57 -31.74 -4.59
CA ARG A 289 -8.87 -33.04 -4.61
C ARG A 289 -8.51 -33.34 -6.07
N PRO A 290 -7.25 -33.72 -6.33
CA PRO A 290 -6.92 -35.14 -6.29
C PRO A 290 -5.59 -35.44 -5.56
N GLY A 291 -5.56 -36.54 -4.79
CA GLY A 291 -4.32 -37.06 -4.18
C GLY A 291 -4.50 -37.59 -2.75
N GLY A 292 -5.09 -36.77 -1.88
CA GLY A 292 -5.26 -37.09 -0.46
C GLY A 292 -4.97 -35.88 0.43
N GLU A 293 -5.61 -35.86 1.61
CA GLU A 293 -5.61 -34.77 2.61
C GLU A 293 -6.15 -33.40 2.14
N ILE A 294 -6.92 -32.74 3.02
CA ILE A 294 -7.47 -31.40 2.78
C ILE A 294 -6.55 -30.40 3.48
N VAL A 295 -5.47 -30.00 2.79
CA VAL A 295 -4.41 -29.17 3.38
C VAL A 295 -4.87 -27.73 3.63
N ASP A 296 -5.58 -27.13 2.68
CA ASP A 296 -5.92 -25.71 2.66
C ASP A 296 -7.44 -25.46 2.67
N LYS A 297 -8.05 -25.41 3.85
CA LYS A 297 -9.49 -25.13 4.01
C LYS A 297 -9.78 -23.63 3.88
N ALA A 298 -10.81 -23.27 3.13
CA ALA A 298 -11.33 -21.89 3.13
C ALA A 298 -11.98 -21.56 4.49
N ASN A 299 -11.80 -20.31 4.95
CA ASN A 299 -12.26 -19.87 6.26
C ASN A 299 -13.28 -18.73 6.16
N PHE A 300 -14.53 -19.00 6.51
CA PHE A 300 -15.65 -18.05 6.56
C PHE A 300 -16.05 -17.72 8.01
N THR A 301 -15.14 -17.83 8.97
CA THR A 301 -15.40 -17.50 10.38
C THR A 301 -15.96 -16.08 10.53
N ARG A 302 -17.15 -15.93 11.11
CA ARG A 302 -17.90 -14.67 11.22
C ARG A 302 -18.22 -13.96 9.89
N ALA A 303 -18.14 -14.63 8.74
CA ALA A 303 -18.49 -14.02 7.46
C ALA A 303 -20.01 -13.81 7.32
N TYR A 304 -20.42 -12.74 6.65
CA TYR A 304 -21.82 -12.36 6.45
C TYR A 304 -22.26 -12.72 5.03
N LEU A 305 -23.02 -13.81 4.88
CA LEU A 305 -23.51 -14.38 3.62
C LEU A 305 -25.03 -14.17 3.46
N CYS A 306 -25.56 -13.07 4.01
CA CYS A 306 -26.97 -12.71 3.93
C CYS A 306 -27.43 -12.64 2.46
N LYS A 307 -28.46 -13.41 2.08
CA LYS A 307 -29.00 -13.53 0.70
C LYS A 307 -27.97 -13.95 -0.36
N ALA A 308 -26.77 -14.38 0.04
CA ALA A 308 -25.74 -14.78 -0.91
C ALA A 308 -26.18 -16.01 -1.71
N ASN A 309 -25.85 -16.04 -3.00
CA ASN A 309 -26.17 -17.16 -3.87
C ASN A 309 -24.98 -18.12 -3.94
N LEU A 310 -25.06 -19.27 -3.27
CA LEU A 310 -24.01 -20.28 -3.20
C LEU A 310 -24.32 -21.51 -4.09
N THR A 311 -25.21 -21.36 -5.07
CA THR A 311 -25.68 -22.45 -5.94
C THR A 311 -24.50 -23.18 -6.61
N LEU A 312 -24.47 -24.52 -6.53
CA LEU A 312 -23.38 -25.35 -7.08
C LEU A 312 -21.97 -25.03 -6.55
N ALA A 313 -21.83 -24.30 -5.43
CA ALA A 313 -20.52 -24.02 -4.85
C ALA A 313 -19.99 -25.21 -4.01
N GLU A 314 -18.67 -25.40 -4.03
CA GLU A 314 -17.97 -26.51 -3.39
C GLU A 314 -17.24 -26.02 -2.13
N PHE A 315 -17.83 -26.27 -0.95
CA PHE A 315 -17.29 -25.86 0.36
C PHE A 315 -16.82 -27.05 1.21
N HIS A 316 -16.43 -28.16 0.58
CA HIS A 316 -16.04 -29.41 1.25
C HIS A 316 -15.03 -29.15 2.38
N GLY A 317 -15.45 -29.37 3.62
CA GLY A 317 -14.64 -29.20 4.82
C GLY A 317 -14.28 -27.75 5.20
N ALA A 318 -14.83 -26.72 4.54
CA ALA A 318 -14.57 -25.31 4.87
C ALA A 318 -15.11 -24.91 6.26
N ILE A 319 -14.58 -23.81 6.82
CA ILE A 319 -14.86 -23.39 8.20
C ILE A 319 -15.93 -22.28 8.19
N PHE A 320 -17.05 -22.48 8.89
CA PHE A 320 -18.17 -21.51 8.97
C PHE A 320 -18.48 -21.07 10.42
N ASP A 321 -17.50 -21.06 11.33
CA ASP A 321 -17.76 -20.70 12.75
C ASP A 321 -18.39 -19.31 12.87
N ARG A 322 -19.61 -19.24 13.41
CA ARG A 322 -20.39 -18.01 13.56
C ARG A 322 -20.64 -17.26 12.25
N ALA A 323 -20.53 -17.92 11.09
CA ALA A 323 -20.96 -17.35 9.82
C ALA A 323 -22.48 -17.09 9.82
N TYR A 324 -22.94 -16.12 9.03
CA TYR A 324 -24.35 -15.73 8.99
C TYR A 324 -24.95 -15.96 7.60
N LEU A 325 -25.82 -16.95 7.47
CA LEU A 325 -26.39 -17.44 6.20
C LEU A 325 -27.91 -17.19 6.09
N LEU A 326 -28.42 -16.12 6.69
CA LEU A 326 -29.82 -15.71 6.57
C LEU A 326 -30.20 -15.53 5.09
N GLU A 327 -31.29 -16.18 4.65
CA GLU A 327 -31.81 -16.12 3.27
C GLU A 327 -30.81 -16.59 2.17
N ALA A 328 -29.64 -17.11 2.53
CA ALA A 328 -28.63 -17.59 1.60
C ALA A 328 -29.15 -18.78 0.77
N ASN A 329 -28.94 -18.76 -0.54
CA ASN A 329 -29.36 -19.84 -1.43
C ASN A 329 -28.32 -20.95 -1.48
N LEU A 330 -28.61 -22.08 -0.82
CA LEU A 330 -27.75 -23.27 -0.73
C LEU A 330 -28.10 -24.37 -1.77
N SER A 331 -28.76 -24.02 -2.88
CA SER A 331 -29.23 -25.00 -3.86
C SER A 331 -28.09 -25.77 -4.54
N ILE A 332 -28.00 -27.07 -4.29
CA ILE A 332 -26.94 -27.96 -4.77
C ILE A 332 -25.53 -27.49 -4.32
N THR A 333 -25.44 -26.81 -3.17
CA THR A 333 -24.18 -26.41 -2.55
C THR A 333 -23.57 -27.61 -1.81
N ALA A 334 -22.31 -27.95 -2.08
CA ALA A 334 -21.61 -29.06 -1.43
C ALA A 334 -21.07 -28.63 -0.05
N LEU A 335 -21.68 -29.15 1.02
CA LEU A 335 -21.37 -28.84 2.43
C LEU A 335 -20.84 -30.07 3.20
N TYR A 336 -20.31 -31.06 2.48
CA TYR A 336 -19.67 -32.27 3.03
C TYR A 336 -18.55 -31.90 4.03
N GLU A 337 -18.48 -32.61 5.16
CA GLU A 337 -17.49 -32.39 6.24
C GLU A 337 -17.47 -30.96 6.85
N VAL A 338 -18.50 -30.13 6.63
CA VAL A 338 -18.60 -28.76 7.17
C VAL A 338 -19.25 -28.75 8.56
N ASP A 339 -18.72 -27.93 9.48
CA ASP A 339 -19.38 -27.62 10.76
C ASP A 339 -20.17 -26.30 10.66
N LEU A 340 -21.50 -26.42 10.77
CA LEU A 340 -22.47 -25.33 10.75
C LEU A 340 -23.17 -25.16 12.11
N ARG A 341 -22.76 -25.86 13.18
CA ARG A 341 -23.44 -25.83 14.49
C ARG A 341 -23.52 -24.45 15.12
N THR A 342 -22.55 -23.57 14.83
CA THR A 342 -22.49 -22.18 15.29
C THR A 342 -22.93 -21.16 14.24
N ALA A 343 -23.31 -21.60 13.03
CA ALA A 343 -23.75 -20.71 11.96
C ALA A 343 -25.16 -20.17 12.22
N GLY A 344 -25.35 -18.86 12.05
CA GLY A 344 -26.61 -18.17 12.27
C GLY A 344 -27.44 -18.00 11.00
N GLY A 345 -28.76 -17.88 11.15
CA GLY A 345 -29.68 -17.57 10.04
C GLY A 345 -30.03 -18.74 9.12
N LEU A 346 -29.45 -19.93 9.32
CA LEU A 346 -29.83 -21.15 8.60
C LEU A 346 -31.26 -21.59 8.94
N THR A 347 -31.95 -22.10 7.93
CA THR A 347 -33.28 -22.71 8.04
C THR A 347 -33.28 -24.09 7.37
N LEU A 348 -34.19 -24.98 7.81
CA LEU A 348 -34.37 -26.31 7.23
C LEU A 348 -34.53 -26.26 5.71
N ALA A 349 -35.35 -25.33 5.19
CA ALA A 349 -35.65 -25.18 3.77
C ALA A 349 -34.49 -24.63 2.90
N GLN A 350 -33.38 -24.18 3.51
CA GLN A 350 -32.12 -23.95 2.81
C GLN A 350 -31.27 -25.22 2.82
N VAL A 351 -31.15 -25.87 3.99
CA VAL A 351 -30.28 -27.04 4.20
C VAL A 351 -30.77 -28.26 3.41
N THR A 352 -32.08 -28.50 3.29
CA THR A 352 -32.64 -29.59 2.46
C THR A 352 -32.40 -29.42 0.95
N LYS A 353 -31.90 -28.27 0.49
CA LYS A 353 -31.50 -28.04 -0.90
C LYS A 353 -30.00 -28.23 -1.15
N ALA A 354 -29.20 -28.30 -0.09
CA ALA A 354 -27.75 -28.52 -0.19
C ALA A 354 -27.41 -29.98 -0.50
N LEU A 355 -26.12 -30.27 -0.61
CA LEU A 355 -25.56 -31.63 -0.60
C LEU A 355 -24.79 -31.81 0.71
N LEU A 356 -25.09 -32.88 1.43
CA LEU A 356 -24.67 -33.15 2.81
C LEU A 356 -24.04 -34.54 2.92
N ASP A 357 -23.17 -34.76 3.91
CA ASP A 357 -22.73 -36.12 4.29
C ASP A 357 -22.94 -36.37 5.79
N GLU A 358 -22.71 -37.61 6.24
CA GLU A 358 -22.77 -38.01 7.66
C GLU A 358 -21.79 -37.23 8.56
N ARG A 359 -20.88 -36.44 7.97
CA ARG A 359 -19.85 -35.64 8.65
C ARG A 359 -20.22 -34.16 8.72
N THR A 360 -21.20 -33.69 7.94
CA THR A 360 -21.75 -32.33 8.03
C THR A 360 -22.48 -32.16 9.37
N GLN A 361 -22.06 -31.19 10.19
CA GLN A 361 -22.63 -30.96 11.52
C GLN A 361 -23.56 -29.74 11.51
N LEU A 362 -24.86 -29.97 11.76
CA LEU A 362 -25.90 -28.93 11.68
C LEU A 362 -26.33 -28.42 13.07
N PRO A 363 -26.93 -27.22 13.18
CA PRO A 363 -27.61 -26.78 14.40
C PRO A 363 -28.72 -27.77 14.80
N LYS A 364 -28.81 -28.14 16.09
CA LYS A 364 -29.75 -29.17 16.59
C LYS A 364 -31.19 -29.06 16.04
N PRO A 365 -31.86 -27.89 16.04
CA PRO A 365 -33.24 -27.78 15.54
C PRO A 365 -33.42 -28.05 14.04
N ILE A 366 -32.32 -28.22 13.30
CA ILE A 366 -32.31 -28.68 11.90
C ILE A 366 -31.78 -30.12 11.83
N ALA A 367 -30.74 -30.45 12.60
CA ALA A 367 -30.14 -31.78 12.62
C ALA A 367 -31.11 -32.89 13.07
N ASP A 368 -32.04 -32.56 13.98
CA ASP A 368 -33.01 -33.50 14.55
C ASP A 368 -34.26 -33.71 13.65
N ASP A 369 -34.28 -33.14 12.42
CA ASP A 369 -35.40 -33.25 11.47
C ASP A 369 -35.21 -34.41 10.46
N PRO A 370 -36.21 -35.30 10.26
CA PRO A 370 -36.07 -36.48 9.39
C PRO A 370 -35.82 -36.17 7.91
N ALA A 371 -36.15 -34.96 7.43
CA ALA A 371 -35.82 -34.56 6.06
C ALA A 371 -34.30 -34.43 5.84
N ILE A 372 -33.50 -34.27 6.91
CA ILE A 372 -32.04 -34.29 6.82
C ILE A 372 -31.50 -35.71 6.63
N GLU A 373 -32.07 -36.72 7.31
CA GLU A 373 -31.67 -38.12 7.11
C GLU A 373 -31.99 -38.63 5.70
N GLU A 374 -33.12 -38.22 5.14
CA GLU A 374 -33.44 -38.43 3.73
C GLU A 374 -32.46 -37.68 2.82
N ARG A 375 -32.21 -36.39 3.09
CA ARG A 375 -31.34 -35.58 2.23
C ARG A 375 -29.88 -36.03 2.22
N ILE A 376 -29.34 -36.53 3.33
CA ILE A 376 -27.99 -37.12 3.36
C ILE A 376 -27.94 -38.37 2.47
N ARG A 377 -28.96 -39.23 2.53
CA ARG A 377 -29.05 -40.43 1.66
C ARG A 377 -29.19 -40.08 0.16
N GLU A 378 -29.85 -38.97 -0.17
CA GLU A 378 -29.90 -38.44 -1.55
C GLU A 378 -28.60 -37.77 -2.02
N SER A 379 -27.74 -37.35 -1.09
CA SER A 379 -26.54 -36.54 -1.40
C SER A 379 -25.27 -37.37 -1.64
N VAL A 380 -25.30 -38.67 -1.29
CA VAL A 380 -24.20 -39.61 -1.55
C VAL A 380 -24.36 -40.17 -2.98
N PRO A 381 -23.33 -40.10 -3.84
CA PRO A 381 -23.37 -40.60 -5.22
C PRO A 381 -23.11 -42.11 -5.36
#